data_AF-A0AB35FJU8-F1
#
_entry.id   AF-A0AB35FJU8-F1
#
_cell.length_a   1.000
_cell.length_b   1.000
_cell.length_c   1.000
_cell.angle_alpha   90.00
_cell.angle_beta   90.00
_cell.angle_gamma   90.00
#
_symmetry.space_group_name_H-M   'P 1'
#
loop_
_entity.id
_entity.type
_entity.pdbx_description
1 polymer ?
#
loop_
_entity_poly.entity_id
_entity_poly.type
_entity_poly.pdbx_seq_one_letter_code
_entity_poly.pdbx_strand_id
1 'polypeptide(L)'
;MGQTLERLTIAAFSVILMTSSAEADWQYTKWGMSPEDVIAAAPHENGMKIASDDKQNDYQEIEGIYSAERFHFRASMLFVERKLYAVHLATEDGGFQCSDLRRALTDIYGTSVEHGSKLFGRNLLRNTDFDLWKDTAGGNLITLYDSDPCTIVYRSPQEIERRKVKGL
;
A
#
# COMPACT_ATOMS: atom_id res chain seq x y z
N MET A 1 27.91 -61.72 6.82
CA MET A 1 26.44 -61.84 6.87
C MET A 1 26.00 -61.30 8.23
N GLY A 2 25.18 -60.27 8.40
CA GLY A 2 24.53 -59.32 7.51
C GLY A 2 24.20 -58.07 8.36
N GLN A 3 24.26 -56.89 7.74
CA GLN A 3 23.93 -55.60 8.36
C GLN A 3 22.40 -55.45 8.39
N THR A 4 21.82 -55.06 9.53
CA THR A 4 20.45 -54.53 9.60
C THR A 4 20.53 -53.04 9.82
N LEU A 5 20.40 -52.30 8.71
CA LEU A 5 20.36 -50.84 8.65
C LEU A 5 18.91 -50.41 8.88
N GLU A 6 18.59 -49.92 10.08
CA GLU A 6 17.27 -49.37 10.37
C GLU A 6 17.06 -48.07 9.58
N ARG A 7 16.07 -48.08 8.70
CA ARG A 7 15.66 -46.94 7.87
C ARG A 7 14.89 -45.94 8.73
N LEU A 8 15.55 -44.85 9.13
CA LEU A 8 14.90 -43.66 9.67
C LEU A 8 14.22 -42.90 8.53
N THR A 9 12.91 -43.09 8.38
CA THR A 9 12.05 -42.32 7.48
C THR A 9 11.84 -40.93 8.08
N ILE A 10 12.63 -39.94 7.65
CA ILE A 10 12.42 -38.53 8.01
C ILE A 10 11.20 -38.05 7.22
N ALA A 11 10.04 -38.01 7.88
CA ALA A 11 8.84 -37.38 7.33
C ALA A 11 9.06 -35.87 7.25
N ALA A 12 9.26 -35.36 6.03
CA ALA A 12 9.33 -33.94 5.75
C ALA A 12 7.95 -33.32 6.04
N PHE A 13 7.81 -32.67 7.19
CA PHE A 13 6.69 -31.78 7.48
C PHE A 13 6.83 -30.53 6.60
N SER A 14 6.19 -30.55 5.43
CA SER A 14 5.96 -29.35 4.63
C SER A 14 5.02 -28.44 5.42
N VAL A 15 5.58 -27.51 6.17
CA VAL A 15 4.85 -26.42 6.81
C VAL A 15 4.31 -25.54 5.69
N ILE A 16 3.05 -25.76 5.31
CA ILE A 16 2.29 -24.83 4.49
C ILE A 16 2.09 -23.60 5.39
N LEU A 17 2.98 -22.62 5.23
CA LEU A 17 2.79 -21.28 5.77
C LEU A 17 1.50 -20.73 5.16
N MET A 18 0.39 -20.92 5.88
CA MET A 18 -0.84 -20.17 5.68
C MET A 18 -0.48 -18.71 5.96
N THR A 19 0.02 -18.01 4.94
CA THR A 19 0.12 -16.56 4.97
C THR A 19 -1.31 -16.06 5.06
N SER A 20 -1.76 -15.75 6.27
CA SER A 20 -2.95 -14.92 6.48
C SER A 20 -2.83 -13.75 5.53
N SER A 21 -3.78 -13.62 4.61
CA SER A 21 -3.95 -12.42 3.80
C SER A 21 -3.92 -11.25 4.77
N ALA A 22 -2.87 -10.45 4.68
CA ALA A 22 -2.82 -9.20 5.41
C ALA A 22 -3.87 -8.31 4.73
N GLU A 23 -4.83 -7.81 5.48
CA GLU A 23 -5.93 -6.96 4.99
C GLU A 23 -5.49 -5.58 4.50
N ALA A 24 -4.17 -5.34 4.40
CA ALA A 24 -3.58 -4.19 3.74
C ALA A 24 -3.06 -4.57 2.36
N ASP A 25 -3.97 -4.40 1.40
CA ASP A 25 -3.94 -4.69 -0.02
C ASP A 25 -2.82 -3.99 -0.82
N TRP A 26 -1.62 -4.48 -0.62
CA TRP A 26 -0.49 -4.34 -1.55
C TRP A 26 -0.35 -5.60 -2.37
N GLN A 27 -1.41 -6.05 -3.04
CA GLN A 27 -1.59 -7.49 -3.35
C GLN A 27 -0.38 -8.26 -3.90
N TYR A 28 0.62 -7.60 -4.50
CA TYR A 28 1.90 -8.21 -4.91
C TYR A 28 3.17 -7.45 -4.46
N THR A 29 3.07 -6.40 -3.64
CA THR A 29 4.19 -5.51 -3.28
C THR A 29 4.47 -5.48 -1.78
N LYS A 30 5.70 -5.11 -1.43
CA LYS A 30 6.18 -4.95 -0.05
C LYS A 30 7.01 -3.70 0.04
N TRP A 31 7.03 -3.06 1.22
CA TRP A 31 7.90 -1.92 1.47
C TRP A 31 9.35 -2.27 1.17
N GLY A 32 10.06 -1.33 0.54
CA GLY A 32 11.46 -1.52 0.16
C GLY A 32 11.68 -2.29 -1.15
N MET A 33 10.64 -2.83 -1.80
CA MET A 33 10.78 -3.35 -3.17
C MET A 33 11.25 -2.26 -4.13
N SER A 34 12.02 -2.67 -5.13
CA SER A 34 12.40 -1.81 -6.24
C SER A 34 11.24 -1.61 -7.21
N PRO A 35 11.27 -0.54 -8.02
CA PRO A 35 10.33 -0.33 -9.11
C PRO A 35 10.20 -1.55 -10.04
N GLU A 36 11.34 -2.15 -10.39
CA GLU A 36 11.40 -3.32 -11.27
C GLU A 36 10.78 -4.56 -10.62
N ASP A 37 11.04 -4.79 -9.33
CA ASP A 37 10.43 -5.90 -8.57
C ASP A 37 8.91 -5.76 -8.50
N VAL A 38 8.42 -4.54 -8.28
CA VAL A 38 6.98 -4.24 -8.25
C VAL A 38 6.32 -4.55 -9.59
N ILE A 39 6.91 -4.12 -10.70
CA ILE A 39 6.38 -4.41 -12.04
C ILE A 39 6.41 -5.92 -12.31
N ALA A 40 7.49 -6.60 -11.93
CA ALA A 40 7.64 -8.04 -12.15
C ALA A 40 6.67 -8.88 -11.31
N ALA A 41 6.31 -8.41 -10.10
CA ALA A 41 5.37 -9.09 -9.23
C ALA A 41 3.90 -8.86 -9.62
N ALA A 42 3.60 -7.78 -10.34
CA ALA A 42 2.24 -7.43 -10.70
C ALA A 42 1.72 -8.27 -11.89
N PRO A 43 0.45 -8.71 -11.87
CA PRO A 43 -0.24 -9.25 -13.02
C PRO A 43 -0.22 -8.27 -14.18
N HIS A 44 -0.06 -8.81 -15.39
CA HIS A 44 0.10 -8.01 -16.60
C HIS A 44 -1.13 -7.13 -16.89
N GLU A 45 -2.33 -7.60 -16.53
CA GLU A 45 -3.61 -6.89 -16.65
C GLU A 45 -3.68 -5.61 -15.81
N ASN A 46 -2.87 -5.48 -14.76
CA ASN A 46 -2.81 -4.25 -13.96
C ASN A 46 -2.09 -3.12 -14.70
N GLY A 47 -1.41 -3.41 -15.82
CA GLY A 47 -0.80 -2.42 -16.69
C GLY A 47 0.28 -1.56 -16.02
N MET A 48 0.94 -2.10 -14.98
CA MET A 48 1.95 -1.39 -14.19
C MET A 48 3.10 -0.90 -15.08
N LYS A 49 3.38 0.40 -15.05
CA LYS A 49 4.42 1.03 -15.86
C LYS A 49 5.03 2.22 -15.14
N ILE A 50 6.28 2.54 -15.47
CA ILE A 50 6.94 3.77 -14.99
C ILE A 50 6.20 4.97 -15.58
N ALA A 51 5.64 5.80 -14.72
CA ALA A 51 4.96 7.04 -15.08
C ALA A 51 5.90 8.26 -14.99
N SER A 52 6.82 8.26 -14.02
CA SER A 52 7.81 9.31 -13.82
C SER A 52 9.11 8.73 -13.24
N ASP A 53 10.25 9.28 -13.65
CA ASP A 53 11.61 8.93 -13.17
C ASP A 53 12.44 10.22 -13.04
N ASP A 54 12.43 10.80 -11.84
CA ASP A 54 13.23 11.96 -11.47
C ASP A 54 14.54 11.50 -10.80
N LYS A 55 15.54 11.29 -11.66
CA LYS A 55 16.89 10.88 -11.25
C LYS A 55 17.61 11.92 -10.40
N GLN A 56 17.23 13.20 -10.45
CA GLN A 56 17.88 14.24 -9.68
C GLN A 56 17.48 14.18 -8.21
N ASN A 57 16.20 13.88 -7.95
CA ASN A 57 15.66 13.76 -6.59
C ASN A 57 15.53 12.31 -6.11
N ASP A 58 16.01 11.35 -6.90
CA ASP A 58 15.92 9.91 -6.67
C ASP A 58 14.48 9.47 -6.36
N TYR A 59 13.55 10.09 -7.09
CA TYR A 59 12.12 9.87 -6.98
C TYR A 59 11.62 9.16 -8.23
N GLN A 60 10.82 8.12 -8.05
CA GLN A 60 10.19 7.42 -9.15
C GLN A 60 8.74 7.10 -8.82
N GLU A 61 7.93 7.04 -9.86
CA GLU A 61 6.52 6.69 -9.77
C GLU A 61 6.16 5.64 -10.82
N ILE A 62 5.49 4.59 -10.36
CA ILE A 62 4.85 3.59 -11.21
C ILE A 62 3.34 3.76 -11.08
N GLU A 63 2.65 3.71 -12.20
CA GLU A 63 1.20 3.74 -12.25
C GLU A 63 0.64 2.44 -12.84
N GLY A 64 -0.55 2.07 -12.37
CA GLY A 64 -1.34 0.97 -12.91
C GLY A 64 -2.77 1.03 -12.38
N ILE A 65 -3.48 -0.08 -12.55
CA ILE A 65 -4.85 -0.24 -12.07
C ILE A 65 -4.85 -1.23 -10.90
N TYR A 66 -5.67 -0.93 -9.90
CA TYR A 66 -5.94 -1.81 -8.78
C TYR A 66 -7.44 -1.90 -8.55
N SER A 67 -7.95 -3.09 -8.25
CA SER A 67 -9.36 -3.31 -7.95
C SER A 67 -9.50 -4.16 -6.70
N ALA A 68 -10.37 -3.72 -5.79
CA ALA A 68 -10.67 -4.40 -4.54
C ALA A 68 -12.19 -4.44 -4.36
N GLU A 69 -12.76 -5.63 -4.32
CA GLU A 69 -14.22 -5.83 -4.28
C GLU A 69 -14.95 -5.03 -5.37
N ARG A 70 -15.68 -3.98 -4.98
CA ARG A 70 -16.43 -3.08 -5.86
C ARG A 70 -15.66 -1.82 -6.24
N PHE A 71 -14.50 -1.55 -5.63
CA PHE A 71 -13.74 -0.33 -5.84
C PHE A 71 -12.70 -0.52 -6.94
N HIS A 72 -12.62 0.47 -7.83
CA HIS A 72 -11.61 0.55 -8.89
C HIS A 72 -10.75 1.78 -8.67
N PHE A 73 -9.44 1.58 -8.72
CA PHE A 73 -8.47 2.61 -8.42
C PHE A 73 -7.43 2.73 -9.52
N ARG A 74 -7.03 3.97 -9.79
CA ARG A 74 -5.70 4.25 -10.29
C ARG A 74 -4.73 4.11 -9.13
N ALA A 75 -3.78 3.20 -9.28
CA ALA A 75 -2.73 2.97 -8.30
C ALA A 75 -1.45 3.70 -8.73
N SER A 76 -0.92 4.57 -7.87
CA SER A 76 0.41 5.16 -8.00
C SER A 76 1.30 4.65 -6.88
N MET A 77 2.40 3.99 -7.23
CA MET A 77 3.41 3.51 -6.32
C MET A 77 4.60 4.45 -6.33
N LEU A 78 4.94 4.99 -5.18
CA LEU A 78 5.95 6.04 -5.04
C LEU A 78 7.22 5.47 -4.42
N PHE A 79 8.35 5.83 -5.03
CA PHE A 79 9.67 5.35 -4.68
C PHE A 79 10.59 6.52 -4.37
N VAL A 80 11.39 6.35 -3.32
CA VAL A 80 12.52 7.23 -2.97
C VAL A 80 13.72 6.34 -2.74
N GLU A 81 14.90 6.71 -3.22
CA GLU A 81 16.09 5.84 -3.15
C GLU A 81 15.82 4.46 -3.80
N ARG A 82 15.00 4.46 -4.86
CA ARG A 82 14.48 3.26 -5.55
C ARG A 82 13.78 2.25 -4.64
N LYS A 83 13.19 2.71 -3.54
CA LYS A 83 12.47 1.86 -2.59
C LYS A 83 11.04 2.33 -2.44
N LEU A 84 10.11 1.38 -2.54
CA LEU A 84 8.70 1.64 -2.34
C LEU A 84 8.46 2.19 -0.94
N TYR A 85 7.85 3.37 -0.84
CA TYR A 85 7.59 4.02 0.44
C TYR A 85 6.14 4.47 0.66
N ALA A 86 5.40 4.69 -0.42
CA ALA A 86 3.99 5.01 -0.37
C ALA A 86 3.27 4.43 -1.57
N VAL A 87 1.98 4.18 -1.39
CA VAL A 87 1.08 3.82 -2.48
C VAL A 87 -0.18 4.65 -2.34
N HIS A 88 -0.59 5.24 -3.45
CA HIS A 88 -1.76 6.07 -3.57
C HIS A 88 -2.78 5.33 -4.42
N LEU A 89 -4.01 5.24 -3.93
CA LEU A 89 -5.15 4.67 -4.63
C LEU A 89 -6.18 5.78 -4.81
N ALA A 90 -6.27 6.32 -6.02
CA ALA A 90 -7.30 7.30 -6.38
C ALA A 90 -8.45 6.57 -7.07
N THR A 91 -9.69 6.79 -6.61
CA THR A 91 -10.87 6.21 -7.26
C THR A 91 -10.99 6.67 -8.71
N GLU A 92 -11.28 5.76 -9.62
CA GLU A 92 -11.69 6.14 -10.98
C GLU A 92 -13.21 6.37 -11.02
N ASP A 93 -13.61 7.57 -11.48
CA ASP A 93 -14.95 8.07 -11.80
C ASP A 93 -16.19 7.51 -11.04
N GLY A 94 -16.81 8.40 -10.24
CA GLY A 94 -18.27 8.59 -10.09
C GLY A 94 -19.14 7.48 -9.48
N GLY A 95 -18.63 6.26 -9.32
CA GLY A 95 -19.43 5.10 -8.88
C GLY A 95 -19.66 5.00 -7.37
N PHE A 96 -18.83 5.67 -6.56
CA PHE A 96 -18.85 5.54 -5.09
C PHE A 96 -18.55 6.88 -4.43
N GLN A 97 -19.11 7.09 -3.24
CA GLN A 97 -18.81 8.27 -2.43
C GLN A 97 -17.58 7.99 -1.54
N CYS A 98 -16.82 9.02 -1.16
CA CYS A 98 -15.70 8.83 -0.21
C CYS A 98 -16.17 8.22 1.12
N SER A 99 -17.44 8.43 1.49
CA SER A 99 -18.09 7.81 2.64
C SER A 99 -18.16 6.28 2.55
N ASP A 100 -18.24 5.70 1.33
CA ASP A 100 -18.18 4.25 1.12
C ASP A 100 -16.79 3.70 1.41
N LEU A 101 -15.74 4.39 0.97
CA LEU A 101 -14.35 4.02 1.28
C LEU A 101 -14.05 4.19 2.77
N ARG A 102 -14.52 5.28 3.39
CA ARG A 102 -14.38 5.50 4.84
C ARG A 102 -14.98 4.36 5.62
N ARG A 103 -16.19 3.90 5.23
CA ARG A 103 -16.84 2.75 5.87
C ARG A 103 -16.00 1.48 5.69
N ALA A 104 -15.59 1.15 4.46
CA ALA A 104 -14.77 -0.03 4.20
C ALA A 104 -13.45 -0.03 5.00
N LEU A 105 -12.74 1.11 5.03
CA LEU A 105 -11.53 1.25 5.85
C LEU A 105 -11.81 1.13 7.35
N THR A 106 -12.97 1.60 7.81
CA THR A 106 -13.38 1.46 9.21
C THR A 106 -13.71 0.00 9.57
N ASP A 107 -14.32 -0.73 8.64
CA ASP A 107 -14.65 -2.14 8.83
C ASP A 107 -13.38 -3.00 8.90
N ILE A 108 -12.34 -2.66 8.12
CA ILE A 108 -11.04 -3.36 8.10
C ILE A 108 -10.14 -2.94 9.29
N TYR A 109 -9.91 -1.65 9.46
CA TYR A 109 -8.89 -1.14 10.39
C TYR A 109 -9.46 -0.61 11.72
N GLY A 110 -10.78 -0.66 11.91
CA GLY A 110 -11.46 -0.06 13.05
C GLY A 110 -11.63 1.46 12.91
N THR A 111 -11.93 2.15 14.01
CA THR A 111 -12.15 3.61 13.98
C THR A 111 -10.87 4.38 13.64
N SER A 112 -11.01 5.47 12.87
CA SER A 112 -9.89 6.37 12.61
C SER A 112 -9.30 6.91 13.91
N VAL A 113 -7.97 6.95 13.99
CA VAL A 113 -7.23 7.47 15.15
C VAL A 113 -7.14 8.99 15.12
N GLU A 114 -7.37 9.59 13.96
CA GLU A 114 -7.37 11.03 13.74
C GLU A 114 -8.33 11.38 12.60
N HIS A 115 -9.05 12.47 12.79
CA HIS A 115 -9.86 13.12 11.77
C HIS A 115 -9.48 14.61 11.74
N GLY A 116 -9.32 15.18 10.55
CA GLY A 116 -8.99 16.60 10.42
C GLY A 116 -9.17 17.12 9.01
N SER A 117 -8.81 18.37 8.80
CA SER A 117 -8.88 19.03 7.49
C SER A 117 -7.51 19.59 7.10
N LYS A 118 -7.04 19.34 5.88
CA LYS A 118 -5.85 19.98 5.34
C LYS A 118 -6.20 20.97 4.22
N LEU A 119 -5.53 22.12 4.25
CA LEU A 119 -5.50 23.05 3.12
C LEU A 119 -4.49 22.53 2.09
N PHE A 120 -4.95 22.15 0.91
CA PHE A 120 -4.07 21.75 -0.20
C PHE A 120 -3.86 22.93 -1.17
N GLY A 121 -2.60 23.37 -1.33
CA GLY A 121 -2.19 24.41 -2.30
C GLY A 121 -2.39 25.86 -1.83
N ARG A 122 -2.08 26.84 -2.70
CA ARG A 122 -2.24 28.29 -2.43
C ARG A 122 -3.70 28.75 -2.39
N ASN A 123 -4.66 27.88 -2.72
CA ASN A 123 -6.08 28.20 -2.70
C ASN A 123 -6.68 27.78 -1.35
N LEU A 124 -6.82 28.75 -0.45
CA LEU A 124 -7.37 28.64 0.91
C LEU A 124 -8.87 28.25 0.98
N LEU A 125 -9.47 27.72 -0.10
CA LEU A 125 -10.92 27.56 -0.26
C LEU A 125 -11.41 26.11 -0.31
N ARG A 126 -10.52 25.11 -0.37
CA ARG A 126 -10.90 23.70 -0.23
C ARG A 126 -10.12 23.06 0.90
N ASN A 127 -10.78 22.94 2.05
CA ASN A 127 -10.41 21.98 3.07
C ASN A 127 -10.67 20.59 2.50
N THR A 128 -9.65 19.76 2.43
CA THR A 128 -9.81 18.33 2.18
C THR A 128 -9.81 17.66 3.55
N ASP A 129 -10.95 17.12 3.93
CA ASP A 129 -11.05 16.33 5.15
C ASP A 129 -10.24 15.04 4.97
N PHE A 130 -9.68 14.56 6.07
CA PHE A 130 -8.94 13.32 6.08
C PHE A 130 -9.25 12.51 7.33
N ASP A 131 -9.13 11.21 7.17
CA ASP A 131 -9.16 10.25 8.27
C ASP A 131 -7.88 9.42 8.22
N LEU A 132 -7.30 9.16 9.40
CA LEU A 132 -6.09 8.38 9.55
C LEU A 132 -6.40 7.10 10.34
N TRP A 133 -5.94 5.97 9.83
CA TRP A 133 -5.94 4.68 10.52
C TRP A 133 -4.51 4.20 10.73
N LYS A 134 -4.35 3.37 11.77
CA LYS A 134 -3.14 2.60 12.03
C LYS A 134 -3.46 1.14 11.84
N ASP A 135 -2.86 0.54 10.82
CA ASP A 135 -2.88 -0.92 10.67
C ASP A 135 -1.93 -1.51 11.70
N THR A 136 -2.50 -2.13 12.72
CA THR A 136 -1.74 -2.73 13.83
C THR A 136 -1.01 -4.01 13.43
N ALA A 137 -1.46 -4.70 12.38
CA ALA A 137 -0.83 -5.93 11.90
C ALA A 137 0.35 -5.64 10.98
N GLY A 138 0.18 -4.75 10.00
CA GLY A 138 1.22 -4.39 9.03
C GLY A 138 2.07 -3.18 9.42
N GLY A 139 1.69 -2.44 10.46
CA GLY A 139 2.36 -1.21 10.89
C GLY A 139 2.15 -0.03 9.92
N ASN A 140 1.19 -0.13 9.01
CA ASN A 140 0.93 0.89 8.00
C ASN A 140 0.18 2.09 8.59
N LEU A 141 0.46 3.29 8.07
CA LEU A 141 -0.44 4.43 8.22
C LEU A 141 -1.29 4.56 6.97
N ILE A 142 -2.60 4.59 7.14
CA ILE A 142 -3.59 4.68 6.07
C ILE A 142 -4.32 6.01 6.21
N THR A 143 -4.23 6.86 5.20
CA THR A 143 -4.93 8.14 5.17
C THR A 143 -5.95 8.13 4.04
N LEU A 144 -7.22 8.32 4.34
CA LEU A 144 -8.22 8.68 3.33
C LEU A 144 -8.27 10.20 3.24
N TYR A 145 -8.14 10.73 2.02
CA TYR A 145 -8.44 12.11 1.70
C TYR A 145 -9.82 12.17 1.04
N ASP A 146 -10.73 12.93 1.66
CA ASP A 146 -12.08 13.21 1.19
C ASP A 146 -12.01 14.31 0.11
N SER A 147 -11.45 13.94 -1.03
CA SER A 147 -11.28 14.77 -2.22
C SER A 147 -12.03 14.19 -3.41
N ASP A 148 -12.03 14.92 -4.53
CA ASP A 148 -12.54 14.42 -5.81
C ASP A 148 -11.35 14.37 -6.81
N PRO A 149 -10.81 13.18 -7.12
CA PRO A 149 -11.23 11.85 -6.67
C PRO A 149 -10.87 11.54 -5.21
N CYS A 150 -11.58 10.60 -4.60
CA CYS A 150 -11.25 10.11 -3.25
C CYS A 150 -9.91 9.39 -3.32
N THR A 151 -9.00 9.70 -2.39
CA THR A 151 -7.65 9.11 -2.44
C THR A 151 -7.31 8.43 -1.13
N ILE A 152 -6.94 7.16 -1.19
CA ILE A 152 -6.32 6.44 -0.06
C ILE A 152 -4.82 6.50 -0.27
N VAL A 153 -4.10 6.93 0.75
CA VAL A 153 -2.65 6.90 0.78
C VAL A 153 -2.22 6.03 1.93
N TYR A 154 -1.41 5.04 1.63
CA TYR A 154 -0.74 4.33 2.70
C TYR A 154 0.76 4.58 2.65
N ARG A 155 1.38 4.54 3.82
CA ARG A 155 2.80 4.83 4.00
C ARG A 155 3.48 3.79 4.87
N SER A 156 4.73 3.53 4.54
CA SER A 156 5.58 2.66 5.34
C SER A 156 5.86 3.30 6.72
N PRO A 157 5.94 2.49 7.79
CA PRO A 157 6.34 2.97 9.12
C PRO A 157 7.76 3.59 9.12
N GLN A 158 8.67 3.08 8.28
CA GLN A 158 10.08 3.49 8.27
C GLN A 158 10.30 4.90 7.69
N GLU A 159 9.51 5.34 6.70
CA GLU A 159 9.66 6.71 6.16
C GLU A 159 9.08 7.80 7.07
N ILE A 160 8.12 7.46 7.92
CA ILE A 160 7.62 8.39 8.95
C ILE A 160 8.74 8.72 9.95
N GLU A 161 9.57 7.74 10.29
CA GLU A 161 10.72 7.94 11.17
C GLU A 161 11.83 8.73 10.48
N ARG A 162 12.16 8.40 9.22
CA ARG A 162 13.19 9.14 8.47
C ARG A 162 12.84 10.63 8.28
N ARG A 163 11.57 10.98 8.03
CA ARG A 163 11.16 12.39 7.92
C ARG A 163 11.20 13.13 9.26
N LYS A 164 10.81 12.47 10.36
CA LYS A 164 10.96 13.02 11.72
C LYS A 164 12.43 13.29 12.06
N VAL A 165 13.34 12.41 11.64
CA VAL A 165 14.79 12.58 11.87
C VAL A 165 15.40 13.67 10.98
N LYS A 166 14.88 13.87 9.76
CA LYS A 166 15.33 14.93 8.84
C LYS A 166 14.74 16.32 9.14
N GLY A 167 13.86 16.47 10.13
CA GLY A 167 13.37 17.77 10.58
C GLY A 167 12.56 18.53 9.53
N LEU A 168 11.65 17.84 8.85
CA LEU A 168 10.62 18.42 7.97
C LEU A 168 9.23 18.31 8.59
#